data_AF-A0A2T0V2H0-F1
#
_entry.id   AF-A0A2T0V2H0-F1
#
_cell.length_a   1.000
_cell.length_b   1.000
_cell.length_c   1.000
_cell.angle_alpha   90.00
_cell.angle_beta   90.00
_cell.angle_gamma   90.00
#
_symmetry.space_group_name_H-M   'P 1'
#
loop_
_entity.id
_entity.type
_entity.pdbx_description
1 polymer ?
#
loop_
_entity_poly.entity_id
_entity_poly.type
_entity_poly.pdbx_seq_one_letter_code
_entity_poly.pdbx_strand_id
1 'polypeptide(L)'
;MTDQPKQVGGGRRMFEDFAPKLAALTDDVLFDDIWNRPELSARDRSLITVAVLTAGGHTEQLGFHLGRAVENGVTQEELIEAITHVTFYAGWPKGMSAMGVAKQLFSE
;
A
#
# COMPACT_ATOMS: atom_id res chain seq x y z
N MET A 1 20.07 -0.17 6.46
CA MET A 1 18.85 0.60 6.75
C MET A 1 18.28 0.04 8.04
N THR A 2 18.58 0.70 9.15
CA THR A 2 18.38 0.15 10.50
C THR A 2 17.73 1.21 11.35
N ASP A 3 16.42 1.40 11.15
CA ASP A 3 15.41 1.63 12.19
C ASP A 3 14.01 1.80 11.54
N GLN A 4 13.51 0.77 10.85
CA GLN A 4 12.15 0.82 10.28
C GLN A 4 11.21 -0.07 11.09
N PRO A 5 9.95 0.35 11.33
CA PRO A 5 9.00 -0.47 12.07
C PRO A 5 8.78 -1.79 11.33
N LYS A 6 8.73 -2.89 12.10
CA LYS A 6 8.43 -4.21 11.55
C LYS A 6 7.05 -4.16 10.89
N GLN A 7 6.99 -4.57 9.63
CA GLN A 7 5.75 -4.63 8.88
C GLN A 7 4.99 -5.89 9.29
N VAL A 8 3.72 -5.72 9.67
CA VAL A 8 2.86 -6.83 10.12
C VAL A 8 1.60 -6.87 9.27
N GLY A 9 1.16 -8.10 8.95
CA GLY A 9 -0.04 -8.39 8.19
C GLY A 9 -1.30 -8.48 9.06
N GLY A 10 -2.43 -8.72 8.41
CA GLY A 10 -3.72 -8.95 9.06
C GLY A 10 -4.47 -10.18 8.52
N GLY A 11 -3.77 -11.05 7.79
CA GLY A 11 -4.35 -12.17 7.07
C GLY A 11 -5.10 -13.13 7.98
N ARG A 12 -4.46 -13.61 9.06
CA ARG A 12 -5.12 -14.49 10.05
C ARG A 12 -6.30 -13.84 10.73
N ARG A 13 -6.15 -12.57 11.14
CA ARG A 13 -7.24 -11.80 11.76
C ARG A 13 -8.49 -11.71 10.87
N MET A 14 -8.30 -11.64 9.56
CA MET A 14 -9.40 -11.46 8.60
C MET A 14 -9.97 -12.78 8.08
N PHE A 15 -9.15 -13.80 7.86
CA PHE A 15 -9.51 -14.95 7.04
C PHE A 15 -9.10 -16.32 7.61
N GLU A 16 -8.67 -16.42 8.86
CA GLU A 16 -8.23 -17.71 9.44
C GLU A 16 -9.30 -18.81 9.35
N ASP A 17 -10.55 -18.48 9.69
CA ASP A 17 -11.65 -19.46 9.69
C ASP A 17 -12.21 -19.79 8.28
N PHE A 18 -11.97 -18.92 7.29
CA PHE A 18 -12.56 -19.05 5.95
C PHE A 18 -11.55 -19.50 4.88
N ALA A 19 -10.35 -18.91 4.90
CA ALA A 19 -9.28 -19.16 3.95
C ALA A 19 -7.91 -19.24 4.66
N PRO A 20 -7.69 -20.26 5.51
CA PRO A 20 -6.53 -20.34 6.41
C PRO A 20 -5.19 -20.29 5.69
N LYS A 21 -5.09 -20.88 4.50
CA LYS A 21 -3.84 -20.83 3.72
C LYS A 21 -3.55 -19.43 3.19
N LEU A 22 -4.56 -18.70 2.73
CA LEU A 22 -4.39 -17.32 2.27
C LEU A 22 -3.99 -16.41 3.43
N ALA A 23 -4.67 -16.56 4.58
CA ALA A 23 -4.33 -15.88 5.82
C ALA A 23 -2.86 -16.08 6.21
N ALA A 24 -2.39 -17.32 6.23
CA ALA A 24 -1.00 -17.64 6.55
C ALA A 24 0.00 -17.07 5.53
N LEU A 25 -0.30 -17.14 4.23
CA LEU A 25 0.59 -16.57 3.20
C LEU A 25 0.70 -15.04 3.31
N THR A 26 -0.41 -14.35 3.60
CA THR A 26 -0.42 -12.91 3.83
C THR A 26 0.47 -12.54 5.02
N ASP A 27 0.38 -13.27 6.12
CA ASP A 27 1.15 -12.92 7.31
C ASP A 27 2.60 -13.38 7.21
N ASP A 28 2.86 -14.63 6.84
CA ASP A 28 4.20 -15.23 6.93
C ASP A 28 5.09 -14.87 5.74
N VAL A 29 4.54 -14.89 4.52
CA VAL A 29 5.33 -14.67 3.31
C VAL A 29 5.34 -13.20 2.93
N LEU A 30 4.16 -12.57 2.88
CA LEU A 30 4.08 -11.19 2.45
C LEU A 30 4.62 -10.25 3.53
N PHE A 31 4.00 -10.23 4.72
CA PHE A 31 4.34 -9.22 5.72
C PHE A 31 5.50 -9.57 6.64
N ASP A 32 5.71 -10.84 7.02
CA ASP A 32 6.82 -11.23 7.89
C ASP A 32 8.16 -11.34 7.12
N ASP A 33 8.14 -11.73 5.83
CA ASP A 33 9.32 -11.76 4.95
C ASP A 33 9.39 -10.57 3.97
N ILE A 34 8.63 -10.58 2.87
CA ILE A 34 8.85 -9.68 1.72
C ILE A 34 8.85 -8.20 2.10
N TRP A 35 7.94 -7.75 2.97
CA TRP A 35 7.86 -6.37 3.41
C TRP A 35 8.98 -5.95 4.39
N ASN A 36 9.64 -6.90 5.05
CA ASN A 36 10.71 -6.66 6.02
C ASN A 36 12.12 -6.84 5.45
N ARG A 37 12.25 -7.26 4.18
CA ARG A 37 13.53 -7.41 3.50
C ARG A 37 14.34 -6.09 3.48
N PRO A 38 15.62 -6.09 3.88
CA PRO A 38 16.37 -4.88 4.23
C PRO A 38 16.86 -4.05 3.04
N GLU A 39 16.79 -4.58 1.81
CA GLU A 39 17.34 -3.90 0.63
C GLU A 39 16.50 -2.71 0.14
N LEU A 40 15.25 -2.61 0.60
CA LEU A 40 14.36 -1.50 0.28
C LEU A 40 13.54 -1.12 1.51
N SER A 41 13.43 0.18 1.80
CA SER A 41 12.71 0.67 2.98
C SER A 41 11.23 0.33 2.90
N ALA A 42 10.59 0.24 4.07
CA ALA A 42 9.14 0.18 4.18
C ALA A 42 8.47 1.41 3.53
N ARG A 43 9.11 2.59 3.62
CA ARG A 43 8.68 3.83 2.95
C ARG A 43 8.59 3.64 1.44
N ASP A 44 9.68 3.21 0.81
CA ASP A 44 9.77 3.08 -0.65
C ASP A 44 8.92 1.90 -1.14
N ARG A 45 8.84 0.80 -0.38
CA ARG A 45 7.90 -0.30 -0.66
C ARG A 45 6.46 0.17 -0.66
N SER A 46 6.07 0.99 0.32
CA SER A 46 4.73 1.58 0.36
C SER A 46 4.46 2.47 -0.85
N LEU A 47 5.40 3.36 -1.20
CA LEU A 47 5.26 4.24 -2.37
C LEU A 47 5.10 3.44 -3.68
N ILE A 48 5.90 2.40 -3.88
CA ILE A 48 5.80 1.50 -5.04
C ILE A 48 4.46 0.77 -5.05
N THR A 49 4.02 0.27 -3.90
CA THR A 49 2.74 -0.46 -3.80
C THR A 49 1.58 0.46 -4.16
N VAL A 50 1.55 1.70 -3.65
CA VAL A 50 0.55 2.71 -4.02
C VAL A 50 0.57 2.96 -5.54
N ALA A 51 1.74 3.19 -6.13
CA ALA A 51 1.87 3.42 -7.56
C ALA A 51 1.33 2.25 -8.40
N VAL A 52 1.63 1.01 -8.02
CA VAL A 52 1.15 -0.19 -8.71
C VAL A 52 -0.36 -0.37 -8.55
N LEU A 53 -0.92 -0.14 -7.35
CA LEU A 53 -2.37 -0.22 -7.14
C LEU A 53 -3.12 0.84 -7.93
N THR A 54 -2.60 2.07 -7.99
CA THR A 54 -3.12 3.13 -8.86
C THR A 54 -3.05 2.72 -10.33
N ALA A 55 -1.91 2.21 -10.80
CA ALA A 55 -1.75 1.81 -12.19
C ALA A 55 -2.64 0.62 -12.59
N GLY A 56 -2.91 -0.29 -11.65
CA GLY A 56 -3.82 -1.42 -11.81
C GLY A 56 -5.30 -1.05 -11.70
N GLY A 57 -5.63 0.07 -11.05
CA GLY A 57 -7.00 0.46 -10.74
C GLY A 57 -7.60 -0.30 -9.56
N HIS A 58 -6.76 -0.79 -8.63
CA HIS A 58 -7.16 -1.61 -7.49
C HIS A 58 -7.52 -0.74 -6.27
N THR A 59 -8.53 0.10 -6.42
CA THR A 59 -8.91 1.11 -5.42
C THR A 59 -9.36 0.52 -4.08
N GLU A 60 -9.86 -0.71 -4.07
CA GLU A 60 -10.31 -1.42 -2.87
C GLU A 60 -9.17 -1.73 -1.90
N GLN A 61 -7.94 -1.84 -2.40
CA GLN A 61 -6.74 -2.05 -1.58
C GLN A 61 -5.99 -0.74 -1.29
N LEU A 62 -6.28 0.31 -2.08
CA LEU A 62 -5.50 1.54 -2.07
C LEU A 62 -5.60 2.29 -0.74
N GLY A 63 -6.79 2.35 -0.13
CA GLY A 63 -6.99 3.05 1.15
C GLY A 63 -6.09 2.54 2.28
N PHE A 64 -6.01 1.21 2.44
CA PHE A 64 -5.13 0.57 3.42
C PHE A 64 -3.66 0.90 3.15
N HIS A 65 -3.22 0.81 1.88
CA HIS A 65 -1.83 1.05 1.53
C HIS A 65 -1.43 2.53 1.57
N LEU A 66 -2.36 3.47 1.35
CA LEU A 66 -2.12 4.90 1.56
C LEU A 66 -1.87 5.21 3.04
N GLY A 67 -2.71 4.69 3.94
CA GLY A 67 -2.50 4.86 5.39
C GLY A 67 -1.16 4.27 5.85
N ARG A 68 -0.87 3.03 5.41
CA ARG A 68 0.42 2.39 5.68
C ARG A 68 1.61 3.15 5.08
N ALA A 69 1.46 3.81 3.94
CA ALA A 69 2.51 4.63 3.36
C ALA A 69 2.85 5.83 4.25
N VAL A 70 1.83 6.48 4.81
CA VAL A 70 2.00 7.58 5.78
C VAL A 70 2.67 7.08 7.06
N GLU A 71 2.23 5.95 7.61
CA GLU A 71 2.86 5.33 8.80
C GLU A 71 4.34 4.99 8.56
N ASN A 72 4.68 4.60 7.32
CA ASN A 72 6.05 4.30 6.91
C ASN A 72 6.86 5.55 6.50
N GLY A 73 6.28 6.76 6.58
CA GLY A 73 6.99 8.03 6.38
C GLY A 73 6.95 8.61 4.95
N VAL A 74 6.02 8.17 4.10
CA VAL A 74 5.71 8.88 2.85
C VAL A 74 4.76 10.04 3.17
N THR A 75 5.04 11.25 2.69
CA THR A 75 4.13 12.38 2.97
C THR A 75 2.87 12.31 2.10
N GLN A 76 1.81 13.00 2.52
CA GLN A 76 0.58 13.07 1.72
C GLN A 76 0.84 13.74 0.36
N GLU A 77 1.68 14.77 0.32
CA GLU A 77 2.09 15.46 -0.91
C GLU A 77 2.80 14.50 -1.86
N GLU A 78 3.72 13.67 -1.36
CA GLU A 78 4.42 12.66 -2.17
C GLU A 78 3.46 11.60 -2.73
N LEU A 79 2.44 11.20 -1.97
CA LEU A 79 1.41 10.25 -2.44
C LEU A 79 0.50 10.88 -3.51
N ILE A 80 0.09 12.14 -3.31
CA ILE A 80 -0.69 12.90 -4.28
C ILE A 80 0.10 13.06 -5.60
N GLU A 81 1.38 13.41 -5.52
CA GLU A 81 2.26 13.53 -6.69
C GLU A 81 2.50 12.18 -7.36
N ALA A 82 2.70 11.10 -6.60
CA ALA A 82 2.85 9.76 -7.19
C ALA A 82 1.61 9.33 -7.96
N ILE A 83 0.40 9.51 -7.41
CA ILE A 83 -0.86 9.22 -8.11
C ILE A 83 -0.98 10.08 -9.37
N THR A 84 -0.68 11.37 -9.26
CA THR A 84 -0.72 12.32 -10.39
C THR A 84 0.24 11.88 -11.49
N HIS A 85 1.47 11.54 -11.15
CA HIS A 85 2.49 11.09 -12.10
C HIS A 85 2.07 9.78 -12.78
N VAL A 86 1.62 8.78 -12.01
CA VAL A 86 1.15 7.50 -12.54
C VAL A 86 -0.05 7.67 -13.48
N THR A 87 -0.90 8.67 -13.25
CA THR A 87 -2.07 8.96 -14.11
C THR A 87 -1.68 9.17 -15.57
N PHE A 88 -0.54 9.81 -15.84
CA PHE A 88 -0.03 10.01 -17.20
C PHE A 88 0.36 8.71 -17.91
N TYR A 89 0.75 7.68 -17.16
CA TYR A 89 1.20 6.39 -17.70
C TYR A 89 0.10 5.32 -17.69
N ALA A 90 -0.81 5.37 -16.71
CA ALA A 90 -1.83 4.35 -16.50
C ALA A 90 -3.24 4.77 -16.97
N GLY A 91 -3.43 6.05 -17.30
CA GLY A 91 -4.67 6.61 -17.83
C GLY A 91 -5.51 7.36 -16.80
N TRP A 92 -6.21 8.39 -17.28
CA TRP A 92 -7.00 9.33 -16.48
C TRP A 92 -8.06 8.68 -15.56
N PRO A 93 -8.85 7.68 -16.01
CA PRO A 93 -9.88 7.08 -15.17
C PRO A 93 -9.31 6.47 -13.87
N LYS A 94 -8.20 5.72 -13.98
CA LYS A 94 -7.55 5.08 -12.83
C LYS A 94 -6.97 6.12 -11.87
N GLY A 95 -6.33 7.15 -12.43
CA GLY A 95 -5.82 8.28 -11.66
C GLY A 95 -6.90 8.99 -10.85
N MET A 96 -8.02 9.32 -11.49
CA MET A 96 -9.15 9.99 -10.83
C MET A 96 -9.77 9.13 -9.74
N SER A 97 -9.96 7.83 -9.97
CA SER A 97 -10.48 6.91 -8.95
C SER A 97 -9.52 6.80 -7.75
N ALA A 98 -8.21 6.66 -8.00
CA ALA A 98 -7.19 6.62 -6.95
C ALA A 98 -7.14 7.93 -6.14
N MET A 99 -7.17 9.07 -6.81
CA MET A 99 -7.20 10.39 -6.16
C MET A 99 -8.47 10.59 -5.33
N GLY A 100 -9.61 10.01 -5.75
CA GLY A 100 -10.84 9.99 -4.96
C GLY A 100 -10.65 9.29 -3.62
N VAL A 101 -9.98 8.13 -3.59
CA VAL A 101 -9.65 7.41 -2.36
C VAL A 101 -8.69 8.21 -1.48
N ALA A 102 -7.63 8.78 -2.08
CA ALA A 102 -6.67 9.61 -1.34
C ALA A 102 -7.34 10.84 -0.70
N LYS A 103 -8.23 11.52 -1.45
CA LYS A 103 -9.00 12.65 -0.95
C LYS A 103 -9.86 12.25 0.24
N GLN A 104 -10.56 11.12 0.17
CA GLN A 104 -11.38 10.64 1.28
C GLN A 104 -10.55 10.42 2.55
N LEU A 105 -9.39 9.77 2.42
CA LEU A 105 -8.54 9.44 3.56
C LEU A 105 -7.85 10.66 4.19
N PHE A 106 -7.44 11.65 3.38
CA PHE A 106 -6.64 12.79 3.86
C PHE A 106 -7.44 14.05 4.20
N SER A 107 -8.75 14.05 3.90
CA SER A 107 -9.64 15.19 4.22
C SER A 107 -10.45 15.00 5.51
N GLU A 108 -10.24 13.87 6.21
CA GLU A 108 -10.75 13.58 7.56
C GLU A 108 -9.69 13.97 8.61
#